data_AF-A0A3D9GLK6-F1
#
_entry.id   AF-A0A3D9GLK6-F1
#
_cell.length_a   1.000
_cell.length_b   1.000
_cell.length_c   1.000
_cell.angle_alpha   90.00
_cell.angle_beta   90.00
_cell.angle_gamma   90.00
#
_symmetry.space_group_name_H-M   'P 1'
#
loop_
_entity.id
_entity.type
_entity.pdbx_description
1 polymer ?
#
loop_
_entity_poly.entity_id
_entity_poly.type
_entity_poly.pdbx_seq_one_letter_code
_entity_poly.pdbx_strand_id
1 'polypeptide(L)'
;MGMNTTLGLMSAKTAGRSHFLPYVEAANEAGFKRLILFAPEDVNLARRKITGYTYQKHKWVRTVQGFPDLIYDIGHYRTIRGYQQAEEIKSFSRLPFVGDWLGNKWAVYQGLKASPEIAEHLVETELLIRAADGISMLEQHKALMLKPVSGESGTGIKRISLRKDMLIIEEDGGVCRGIKVEAAGRYLDQLAAKGYMMQPALDLRVNSRNPWDCRALIQKDGLGSWSFTGLVVHVGQTSRLTTHPEHGGQTLEGYSFLVKRFGEEEAKRLYEQVGDLSRRVAEQLELYYNRSFAELGVDLAIGEDRSLYILEVNHKPGKPFMRTERDLELYLKSIRVPFQYAAYLAHTQAVVIPAAPPWSRDTSGCSRAELIEQIIQDGMAFYRTPYRFGAVPWSIDAFDCSSFMQFIFARNGLLLPRTSRQQSLLGYDVARKNLQRGDLLFFSVHSRTHKKGLERIGHVGIYLGGGRFLHSCKAGGVVVTELSDPYWNRLYIKGRRVIEEDGCS
;
A
#
# COMPACT_ATOMS: atom_id res chain seq x y z
N MET A 1 21.19 13.02 12.84
CA MET A 1 20.79 12.75 14.24
C MET A 1 19.85 11.56 14.24
N GLY A 2 20.08 10.54 15.06
CA GLY A 2 19.20 9.36 15.12
C GLY A 2 17.82 9.70 15.69
N MET A 3 16.76 9.12 15.13
CA MET A 3 15.40 9.27 15.66
C MET A 3 15.29 8.56 17.01
N ASN A 4 14.60 9.16 17.98
CA ASN A 4 14.26 8.50 19.25
C ASN A 4 13.06 7.55 19.11
N THR A 5 12.96 6.86 17.96
CA THR A 5 11.82 6.03 17.56
C THR A 5 12.21 4.55 17.61
N THR A 6 11.31 3.72 18.13
CA THR A 6 11.42 2.26 18.18
C THR A 6 10.55 1.64 17.10
N LEU A 7 11.15 0.83 16.22
CA LEU A 7 10.44 0.06 15.22
C LEU A 7 10.21 -1.38 15.71
N GLY A 8 8.99 -1.88 15.54
CA GLY A 8 8.65 -3.28 15.71
C GLY A 8 8.75 -4.03 14.39
N LEU A 9 9.50 -5.13 14.35
CA LEU A 9 9.50 -6.07 13.23
C LEU A 9 8.69 -7.31 13.64
N MET A 10 7.47 -7.41 13.15
CA MET A 10 6.59 -8.55 13.41
C MET A 10 6.83 -9.63 12.36
N SER A 11 7.12 -10.86 12.81
CA SER A 11 7.41 -12.02 11.96
C SER A 11 6.59 -13.23 12.43
N ALA A 12 6.37 -14.20 11.54
CA ALA A 12 5.72 -15.47 11.90
C ALA A 12 6.52 -16.29 12.91
N LYS A 13 7.85 -16.17 12.89
CA LYS A 13 8.77 -16.84 13.83
C LYS A 13 9.94 -15.92 14.17
N THR A 14 10.47 -16.07 15.37
CA THR A 14 11.67 -15.34 15.84
C THR A 14 12.92 -16.24 15.94
N ALA A 15 12.80 -17.54 15.66
CA ALA A 15 13.93 -18.45 15.54
C ALA A 15 14.80 -18.13 14.31
N GLY A 16 16.08 -18.56 14.31
CA GLY A 16 16.99 -18.27 13.19
C GLY A 16 17.38 -16.79 13.08
N ARG A 17 17.62 -16.13 14.23
CA ARG A 17 17.78 -14.67 14.34
C ARG A 17 18.88 -14.06 13.46
N SER A 18 19.86 -14.84 13.02
CA SER A 18 20.89 -14.41 12.06
C SER A 18 20.30 -13.94 10.72
N HIS A 19 19.17 -14.50 10.28
CA HIS A 19 18.48 -14.08 9.05
C HIS A 19 17.94 -12.65 9.12
N PHE A 20 17.77 -12.10 10.32
CA PHE A 20 17.23 -10.75 10.54
C PHE A 20 18.32 -9.68 10.66
N LEU A 21 19.62 -10.03 10.56
CA LEU A 21 20.70 -9.04 10.62
C LEU A 21 20.59 -7.94 9.55
N PRO A 22 20.27 -8.24 8.28
CA PRO A 22 20.06 -7.18 7.27
C PRO A 22 18.92 -6.22 7.62
N TYR A 23 17.91 -6.67 8.37
CA TYR A 23 16.80 -5.83 8.83
C TYR A 23 17.24 -4.91 9.98
N VAL A 24 18.15 -5.38 10.83
CA VAL A 24 18.76 -4.54 11.87
C VAL A 24 19.62 -3.45 11.23
N GLU A 25 20.43 -3.79 10.22
CA GLU A 25 21.23 -2.84 9.45
C GLU A 25 20.34 -1.80 8.77
N ALA A 26 19.30 -2.23 8.05
CA ALA A 26 18.32 -1.34 7.43
C ALA A 26 17.63 -0.40 8.45
N ALA A 27 17.28 -0.89 9.64
CA ALA A 27 16.69 -0.07 10.68
C ALA A 27 17.66 0.99 11.23
N ASN A 28 18.94 0.62 11.40
CA ASN A 28 19.98 1.53 11.86
C ASN A 28 20.28 2.61 10.81
N GLU A 29 20.40 2.23 9.54
CA GLU A 29 20.58 3.15 8.40
C GLU A 29 19.42 4.13 8.26
N ALA A 30 18.20 3.64 8.45
CA ALA A 30 17.00 4.47 8.45
C ALA A 30 16.89 5.36 9.70
N GLY A 31 17.79 5.24 10.68
CA GLY A 31 17.89 6.12 11.84
C GLY A 31 17.05 5.71 13.04
N PHE A 32 16.48 4.51 13.08
CA PHE A 32 15.74 4.03 14.25
C PHE A 32 16.69 3.75 15.42
N LYS A 33 16.33 4.21 16.62
CA LYS A 33 17.10 3.94 17.85
C LYS A 33 17.16 2.45 18.19
N ARG A 34 16.08 1.73 17.86
CA ARG A 34 15.91 0.33 18.26
C ARG A 34 14.94 -0.39 17.34
N LEU A 35 15.29 -1.62 17.00
CA LEU A 35 14.41 -2.61 16.38
C LEU A 35 14.05 -3.70 17.39
N ILE A 36 12.75 -4.01 17.52
CA ILE A 36 12.25 -5.12 18.32
C ILE A 36 11.69 -6.18 17.38
N LEU A 37 12.31 -7.37 17.32
CA LEU A 37 11.80 -8.54 16.61
C LEU A 37 10.85 -9.34 17.51
N PHE A 38 9.64 -9.64 17.06
CA PHE A 38 8.65 -10.42 17.81
C PHE A 38 7.68 -11.19 16.90
N ALA A 39 7.03 -12.22 17.46
CA ALA A 39 5.90 -12.89 16.82
C ALA A 39 4.56 -12.44 17.44
N PRO A 40 3.41 -12.64 16.76
CA PRO A 40 2.11 -12.27 17.32
C PRO A 40 1.84 -12.85 18.71
N GLU A 41 2.27 -14.09 18.97
CA GLU A 41 2.13 -14.76 20.26
C GLU A 41 2.91 -14.10 21.41
N ASP A 42 3.91 -13.28 21.09
CA ASP A 42 4.73 -12.55 22.06
C ASP A 42 4.09 -11.22 22.53
N VAL A 43 2.97 -10.84 21.92
CA VAL A 43 2.29 -9.56 22.19
C VAL A 43 1.23 -9.73 23.27
N ASN A 44 1.38 -8.99 24.36
CA ASN A 44 0.36 -8.88 25.38
C ASN A 44 -0.39 -7.54 25.24
N LEU A 45 -1.54 -7.59 24.55
CA LEU A 45 -2.37 -6.40 24.29
C LEU A 45 -2.88 -5.75 25.58
N ALA A 46 -3.30 -6.56 26.56
CA ALA A 46 -3.83 -6.07 27.84
C ALA A 46 -2.78 -5.28 28.65
N ARG A 47 -1.54 -5.79 28.71
CA ARG A 47 -0.43 -5.15 29.43
C ARG A 47 0.33 -4.12 28.59
N ARG A 48 0.00 -4.02 27.28
CA ARG A 48 0.73 -3.20 26.30
C ARG A 48 2.24 -3.47 26.30
N LYS A 49 2.60 -4.77 26.34
CA LYS A 49 3.99 -5.24 26.38
C LYS A 49 4.24 -6.23 25.24
N ILE A 50 5.47 -6.22 24.73
CA ILE A 50 5.97 -7.17 23.75
C ILE A 50 7.19 -7.87 24.34
N THR A 51 7.19 -9.20 24.32
CA THR A 51 8.34 -10.02 24.70
C THR A 51 9.13 -10.39 23.45
N GLY A 52 10.06 -9.53 23.05
CA GLY A 52 10.79 -9.69 21.79
C GLY A 52 12.30 -9.81 21.96
N TYR A 53 13.00 -9.65 20.83
CA TYR A 53 14.45 -9.61 20.79
C TYR A 53 14.93 -8.29 20.20
N THR A 54 15.99 -7.73 20.78
CA THR A 54 16.72 -6.58 20.23
C THR A 54 18.16 -6.96 19.97
N TYR A 55 18.74 -6.44 18.90
CA TYR A 55 20.15 -6.61 18.62
C TYR A 55 20.97 -5.50 19.28
N GLN A 56 21.86 -5.86 20.20
CA GLN A 56 22.69 -4.92 20.95
C GLN A 56 24.08 -5.53 21.13
N LYS A 57 25.16 -4.73 20.94
CA LYS A 57 26.56 -5.19 21.10
C LYS A 57 26.84 -6.52 20.37
N HIS A 58 26.40 -6.60 19.10
CA HIS A 58 26.53 -7.78 18.24
C HIS A 58 25.85 -9.05 18.74
N LYS A 59 24.85 -8.94 19.63
CA LYS A 59 24.10 -10.09 20.16
C LYS A 59 22.61 -9.82 20.23
N TRP A 60 21.81 -10.86 19.99
CA TRP A 60 20.37 -10.80 20.20
C TRP A 60 20.03 -11.01 21.67
N VAL A 61 19.47 -9.98 22.29
CA VAL A 61 19.05 -9.97 23.69
C VAL A 61 17.53 -10.06 23.76
N ARG A 62 17.02 -11.00 24.56
CA ARG A 62 15.58 -11.11 24.84
C ARG A 62 15.17 -9.98 25.79
N THR A 63 14.11 -9.26 25.46
CA THR A 63 13.66 -8.08 26.22
C THR A 63 12.14 -8.02 26.31
N VAL A 64 11.64 -7.41 27.37
CA VAL A 64 10.21 -7.05 27.50
C VAL A 64 10.10 -5.54 27.39
N GLN A 65 9.40 -5.05 26.38
CA GLN A 65 9.30 -3.62 26.09
C GLN A 65 7.85 -3.17 25.94
N GLY A 66 7.63 -1.86 26.01
CA GLY A 66 6.37 -1.26 25.59
C GLY A 66 6.15 -1.44 24.10
N PHE A 67 4.97 -1.02 23.63
CA PHE A 67 4.68 -1.02 22.20
C PHE A 67 5.65 -0.10 21.44
N PRO A 68 6.10 -0.53 20.25
CA PRO A 68 6.91 0.31 19.37
C PRO A 68 6.06 1.45 18.81
N ASP A 69 6.74 2.45 18.27
CA ASP A 69 6.10 3.61 17.64
C ASP A 69 5.51 3.25 16.29
N LEU A 70 6.05 2.23 15.60
CA LEU A 70 5.59 1.74 14.30
C LEU A 70 5.84 0.23 14.20
N ILE A 71 5.00 -0.51 13.49
CA ILE A 71 5.17 -1.95 13.26
C ILE A 71 5.31 -2.23 11.76
N TYR A 72 6.40 -2.89 11.39
CA TYR A 72 6.56 -3.51 10.07
C TYR A 72 6.23 -5.00 10.17
N ASP A 73 5.14 -5.43 9.54
CA ASP A 73 4.70 -6.82 9.51
C ASP A 73 5.23 -7.55 8.27
N ILE A 74 6.23 -8.40 8.46
CA ILE A 74 6.82 -9.25 7.41
C ILE A 74 6.39 -10.72 7.54
N GLY A 75 5.49 -11.04 8.47
CA GLY A 75 5.16 -12.42 8.83
C GLY A 75 4.18 -13.09 7.85
N HIS A 76 4.49 -14.32 7.46
CA HIS A 76 3.57 -15.25 6.76
C HIS A 76 2.98 -16.24 7.78
N TYR A 77 1.73 -16.00 8.19
CA TYR A 77 1.09 -16.73 9.29
C TYR A 77 0.36 -17.97 8.78
N ARG A 78 1.06 -19.12 8.77
CA ARG A 78 0.54 -20.39 8.23
C ARG A 78 -0.43 -21.14 9.17
N THR A 79 -0.65 -20.66 10.39
CA THR A 79 -1.59 -21.26 11.34
C THR A 79 -2.80 -20.35 11.55
N ILE A 80 -3.99 -20.93 11.70
CA ILE A 80 -5.23 -20.19 11.99
C ILE A 80 -5.03 -19.30 13.21
N ARG A 81 -4.44 -19.85 14.27
CA ARG A 81 -4.14 -19.12 15.51
C ARG A 81 -3.19 -17.94 15.29
N GLY A 82 -2.10 -18.14 14.54
CA GLY A 82 -1.15 -17.08 14.26
C GLY A 82 -1.75 -15.95 13.42
N TYR A 83 -2.60 -16.30 12.44
CA TYR A 83 -3.34 -15.33 11.65
C TYR A 83 -4.31 -14.51 12.51
N GLN A 84 -5.12 -15.19 13.35
CA GLN A 84 -6.05 -14.52 14.26
C GLN A 84 -5.33 -13.55 15.22
N GLN A 85 -4.21 -13.96 15.80
CA GLN A 85 -3.42 -13.10 16.67
C GLN A 85 -2.85 -11.88 15.92
N ALA A 86 -2.35 -12.07 14.69
CA ALA A 86 -1.86 -10.96 13.88
C ALA A 86 -2.98 -9.96 13.55
N GLU A 87 -4.18 -10.46 13.19
CA GLU A 87 -5.36 -9.62 12.94
C GLU A 87 -5.84 -8.88 14.21
N GLU A 88 -5.81 -9.53 15.37
CA GLU A 88 -6.11 -8.88 16.66
C GLU A 88 -5.16 -7.73 16.96
N ILE A 89 -3.86 -7.90 16.71
CA ILE A 89 -2.84 -6.85 16.91
C ILE A 89 -3.05 -5.71 15.91
N LYS A 90 -3.34 -6.02 14.65
CA LYS A 90 -3.62 -5.01 13.60
C LYS A 90 -4.90 -4.22 13.88
N SER A 91 -5.91 -4.90 14.42
CA SER A 91 -7.18 -4.29 14.80
C SER A 91 -7.09 -3.52 16.12
N PHE A 92 -5.98 -3.66 16.86
CA PHE A 92 -5.78 -2.96 18.12
C PHE A 92 -5.58 -1.46 17.87
N SER A 93 -6.62 -0.67 18.19
CA SER A 93 -6.60 0.77 18.02
C SER A 93 -5.35 1.39 18.67
N ARG A 94 -4.57 2.17 17.88
CA ARG A 94 -3.36 2.94 18.23
C ARG A 94 -1.99 2.34 17.88
N LEU A 95 -1.88 1.19 17.23
CA LEU A 95 -0.60 0.73 16.67
C LEU A 95 -0.52 1.10 15.19
N PRO A 96 0.37 2.01 14.77
CA PRO A 96 0.54 2.27 13.35
C PRO A 96 1.39 1.17 12.72
N PHE A 97 1.07 0.85 11.48
CA PHE A 97 1.78 -0.12 10.67
C PHE A 97 2.45 0.57 9.49
N VAL A 98 3.58 0.01 9.03
CA VAL A 98 4.29 0.50 7.84
C VAL A 98 3.42 0.36 6.60
N GLY A 99 2.56 -0.65 6.52
CA GLY A 99 1.60 -0.82 5.44
C GLY A 99 0.40 -1.68 5.85
N ASP A 100 -0.72 -1.45 5.18
CA ASP A 100 -1.98 -2.15 5.39
C ASP A 100 -1.99 -3.55 4.73
N TRP A 101 -2.98 -4.35 5.12
CA TRP A 101 -3.25 -5.64 4.49
C TRP A 101 -4.08 -5.49 3.21
N LEU A 102 -3.65 -6.17 2.15
CA LEU A 102 -4.24 -6.09 0.81
C LEU A 102 -5.52 -6.94 0.64
N GLY A 103 -5.74 -7.93 1.48
CA GLY A 103 -6.91 -8.82 1.40
C GLY A 103 -6.69 -10.06 0.53
N ASN A 104 -7.79 -10.60 -0.03
CA ASN A 104 -7.78 -11.84 -0.80
C ASN A 104 -7.66 -11.61 -2.31
N LYS A 105 -7.35 -12.67 -3.08
CA LYS A 105 -7.08 -12.58 -4.52
C LYS A 105 -8.24 -11.99 -5.34
N TRP A 106 -9.47 -12.32 -4.97
CA TRP A 106 -10.65 -11.83 -5.67
C TRP A 106 -10.85 -10.33 -5.45
N ALA A 107 -10.73 -9.86 -4.21
CA ALA A 107 -10.84 -8.43 -3.90
C ALA A 107 -9.75 -7.62 -4.62
N VAL A 108 -8.52 -8.14 -4.69
CA VAL A 108 -7.43 -7.54 -5.46
C VAL A 108 -7.77 -7.46 -6.94
N TYR A 109 -8.22 -8.56 -7.56
CA TYR A 109 -8.63 -8.57 -8.96
C TYR A 109 -9.71 -7.53 -9.24
N GLN A 110 -10.73 -7.41 -8.37
CA GLN A 110 -11.79 -6.41 -8.50
C GLN A 110 -11.24 -4.98 -8.41
N GLY A 111 -10.30 -4.72 -7.50
CA GLY A 111 -9.66 -3.41 -7.37
C GLY A 111 -8.85 -3.02 -8.61
N LEU A 112 -8.17 -3.97 -9.23
CA LEU A 112 -7.43 -3.76 -10.48
C LEU A 112 -8.37 -3.57 -11.69
N LYS A 113 -9.41 -4.41 -11.80
CA LYS A 113 -10.38 -4.37 -12.89
C LYS A 113 -11.14 -3.04 -12.97
N ALA A 114 -11.22 -2.31 -11.86
CA ALA A 114 -11.83 -0.97 -11.83
C ALA A 114 -11.04 0.10 -12.62
N SER A 115 -9.80 -0.17 -13.03
CA SER A 115 -9.02 0.68 -13.94
C SER A 115 -9.02 0.08 -15.36
N PRO A 116 -9.58 0.77 -16.37
CA PRO A 116 -9.58 0.28 -17.75
C PRO A 116 -8.18 -0.02 -18.28
N GLU A 117 -7.20 0.85 -18.01
CA GLU A 117 -5.81 0.66 -18.45
C GLU A 117 -5.17 -0.60 -17.85
N ILE A 118 -5.47 -0.92 -16.59
CA ILE A 118 -4.93 -2.12 -15.94
C ILE A 118 -5.70 -3.37 -16.40
N ALA A 119 -7.01 -3.23 -16.65
CA ALA A 119 -7.87 -4.33 -17.06
C ALA A 119 -7.42 -4.98 -18.38
N GLU A 120 -6.81 -4.22 -19.29
CA GLU A 120 -6.20 -4.74 -20.52
C GLU A 120 -5.06 -5.74 -20.27
N HIS A 121 -4.40 -5.64 -19.11
CA HIS A 121 -3.33 -6.53 -18.69
C HIS A 121 -3.81 -7.65 -17.76
N LEU A 122 -5.09 -7.69 -17.38
CA LEU A 122 -5.60 -8.72 -16.49
C LEU A 122 -5.94 -9.99 -17.25
N VAL A 123 -5.55 -11.13 -16.69
CA VAL A 123 -6.11 -12.41 -17.13
C VAL A 123 -7.59 -12.43 -16.77
N GLU A 124 -8.43 -12.82 -17.73
CA GLU A 124 -9.86 -13.03 -17.50
C GLU A 124 -10.07 -13.91 -16.26
N THR A 125 -10.86 -13.42 -15.31
CA THR A 125 -10.99 -14.06 -14.01
C THR A 125 -12.42 -13.98 -13.51
N GLU A 126 -12.97 -15.14 -13.17
CA GLU A 126 -14.31 -15.26 -12.60
C GLU A 126 -14.29 -16.03 -11.27
N LEU A 127 -15.30 -15.82 -10.43
CA LEU A 127 -15.52 -16.69 -9.28
C LEU A 127 -16.21 -17.97 -9.73
N LEU A 128 -15.77 -19.11 -9.21
CA LEU A 128 -16.50 -20.36 -9.36
C LEU A 128 -17.63 -20.38 -8.33
N ILE A 129 -18.84 -20.01 -8.74
CA ILE A 129 -20.02 -19.98 -7.85
C ILE A 129 -20.76 -21.32 -7.93
N ARG A 130 -20.84 -21.90 -9.12
CA ARG A 130 -21.47 -23.21 -9.40
C ARG A 130 -20.80 -23.90 -10.58
N ALA A 131 -21.02 -25.21 -10.70
CA ALA A 131 -20.50 -26.02 -11.79
C ALA A 131 -20.74 -25.46 -13.20
N ALA A 132 -21.93 -24.89 -13.43
CA ALA A 132 -22.31 -24.35 -14.73
C ALA A 132 -21.35 -23.24 -15.20
N ASP A 133 -20.88 -22.40 -14.28
CA ASP A 133 -19.95 -21.31 -14.61
C ASP A 133 -18.60 -21.88 -15.09
N GLY A 134 -18.09 -22.90 -14.37
CA GLY A 134 -16.83 -23.55 -14.74
C GLY A 134 -16.91 -24.38 -16.03
N ILE A 135 -18.05 -25.01 -16.31
CA ILE A 135 -18.27 -25.72 -17.58
C ILE A 135 -18.33 -24.73 -18.75
N SER A 136 -19.09 -23.63 -18.60
CA SER A 136 -19.20 -22.59 -19.63
C SER A 136 -17.83 -22.00 -19.98
N MET A 137 -17.02 -21.67 -18.97
CA MET A 137 -15.68 -21.11 -19.19
C MET A 137 -14.71 -22.14 -19.81
N LEU A 138 -14.86 -23.44 -19.47
CA LEU A 138 -14.08 -24.52 -20.08
C LEU A 138 -14.39 -24.69 -21.57
N GLU A 139 -15.65 -24.57 -21.97
CA GLU A 139 -16.07 -24.64 -23.37
C GLU A 139 -15.43 -23.51 -24.20
N GLN A 140 -15.29 -22.32 -23.61
CA GLN A 140 -14.66 -21.16 -24.24
C GLN A 140 -13.13 -21.29 -24.35
N HIS A 141 -12.44 -21.74 -23.30
CA HIS A 141 -10.97 -21.65 -23.22
C HIS A 141 -10.23 -22.99 -23.29
N LYS A 142 -10.92 -24.13 -23.39
CA LYS A 142 -10.40 -25.52 -23.44
C LYS A 142 -9.66 -26.01 -22.18
N ALA A 143 -9.00 -25.11 -21.44
CA ALA A 143 -8.35 -25.39 -20.17
C ALA A 143 -8.43 -24.18 -19.23
N LEU A 144 -8.66 -24.44 -17.94
CA LEU A 144 -8.72 -23.43 -16.89
C LEU A 144 -7.71 -23.69 -15.80
N MET A 145 -7.23 -22.61 -15.20
CA MET A 145 -6.51 -22.59 -13.93
C MET A 145 -7.50 -22.24 -12.81
N LEU A 146 -7.69 -23.18 -11.87
CA LEU A 146 -8.48 -22.99 -10.67
C LEU A 146 -7.57 -22.62 -9.51
N LYS A 147 -7.85 -21.49 -8.86
CA LYS A 147 -7.06 -20.98 -7.74
C LYS A 147 -7.95 -20.77 -6.51
N PRO A 148 -7.52 -21.13 -5.29
CA PRO A 148 -8.20 -20.71 -4.08
C PRO A 148 -8.17 -19.18 -3.94
N VAL A 149 -9.31 -18.55 -3.64
CA VAL A 149 -9.39 -17.09 -3.36
C VAL A 149 -8.54 -16.72 -2.15
N SER A 150 -8.46 -17.62 -1.16
CA SER A 150 -7.59 -17.51 0.01
C SER A 150 -6.54 -18.63 0.01
N GLY A 151 -5.27 -18.28 0.28
CA GLY A 151 -4.14 -19.21 0.26
C GLY A 151 -2.86 -18.55 -0.28
N GLU A 152 -1.70 -19.13 0.03
CA GLU A 152 -0.37 -18.62 -0.35
C GLU A 152 0.45 -19.70 -1.10
N SER A 153 1.57 -19.28 -1.72
CA SER A 153 2.57 -20.16 -2.36
C SER A 153 2.04 -21.12 -3.44
N GLY A 154 0.95 -20.77 -4.13
CA GLY A 154 0.36 -21.64 -5.15
C GLY A 154 -0.27 -22.94 -4.63
N THR A 155 -0.46 -23.08 -3.32
CA THR A 155 -1.09 -24.26 -2.73
C THR A 155 -2.55 -24.38 -3.19
N GLY A 156 -2.93 -25.57 -3.64
CA GLY A 156 -4.31 -25.87 -4.05
C GLY A 156 -4.68 -25.38 -5.44
N ILE A 157 -3.72 -24.85 -6.22
CA ILE A 157 -3.89 -24.55 -7.65
C ILE A 157 -4.12 -25.87 -8.40
N LYS A 158 -5.07 -25.85 -9.34
CA LYS A 158 -5.39 -26.98 -10.19
C LYS A 158 -5.55 -26.51 -11.62
N ARG A 159 -5.03 -27.27 -12.58
CA ARG A 159 -5.35 -27.06 -14.00
C ARG A 159 -6.38 -28.10 -14.42
N ILE A 160 -7.47 -27.65 -15.02
CA ILE A 160 -8.50 -28.53 -15.56
C ILE A 160 -8.58 -28.38 -17.08
N SER A 161 -8.83 -29.47 -17.79
CA SER A 161 -9.05 -29.44 -19.25
C SER A 161 -10.02 -30.53 -19.67
N LEU A 162 -10.74 -30.32 -20.77
CA LEU A 162 -11.64 -31.32 -21.33
C LEU A 162 -10.90 -32.16 -22.39
N ARG A 163 -11.01 -33.48 -22.29
CA ARG A 163 -10.53 -34.43 -23.31
C ARG A 163 -11.57 -35.52 -23.53
N LYS A 164 -12.27 -35.47 -24.67
CA LYS A 164 -13.44 -36.34 -24.94
C LYS A 164 -14.44 -36.22 -23.78
N ASP A 165 -14.90 -37.34 -23.22
CA ASP A 165 -15.89 -37.38 -22.13
C ASP A 165 -15.25 -37.31 -20.73
N MET A 166 -14.01 -36.82 -20.63
CA MET A 166 -13.26 -36.75 -19.38
C MET A 166 -12.81 -35.32 -19.08
N LEU A 167 -13.04 -34.90 -17.83
CA LEU A 167 -12.35 -33.77 -17.22
C LEU A 167 -11.01 -34.24 -16.67
N ILE A 168 -9.93 -33.75 -17.25
CA ILE A 168 -8.56 -33.99 -16.79
C ILE A 168 -8.22 -32.92 -15.76
N ILE A 169 -7.83 -33.37 -14.57
CA ILE A 169 -7.44 -32.53 -13.44
C ILE A 169 -5.96 -32.79 -13.18
N GLU A 170 -5.17 -31.73 -13.33
CA GLU A 170 -3.76 -31.70 -13.00
C GLU A 170 -3.60 -30.89 -11.71
N GLU A 171 -2.82 -31.44 -10.77
CA GLU A 171 -2.46 -30.80 -9.52
C GLU A 171 -0.94 -30.71 -9.41
N ASP A 172 -0.45 -29.84 -8.52
CA ASP A 172 0.99 -29.67 -8.33
C ASP A 172 1.65 -30.99 -7.86
N GLY A 173 2.88 -31.24 -8.31
CA GLY A 173 3.57 -32.52 -8.13
C GLY A 173 3.26 -33.61 -9.18
N GLY A 174 2.57 -33.26 -10.27
CA GLY A 174 2.35 -34.15 -11.42
C GLY A 174 1.20 -35.14 -11.26
N VAL A 175 0.34 -34.93 -10.25
CA VAL A 175 -0.87 -35.74 -10.08
C VAL A 175 -1.85 -35.39 -11.20
N CYS A 176 -2.10 -36.35 -12.07
CA CYS A 176 -3.07 -36.24 -13.14
C CYS A 176 -4.17 -37.27 -12.91
N ARG A 177 -5.42 -36.80 -12.79
CA ARG A 177 -6.60 -37.66 -12.68
C ARG A 177 -7.65 -37.26 -13.71
N GLY A 178 -8.26 -38.25 -14.34
CA GLY A 178 -9.43 -38.05 -15.17
C GLY A 178 -10.69 -38.42 -14.40
N ILE A 179 -11.71 -37.56 -14.44
CA ILE A 179 -13.07 -37.90 -14.03
C ILE A 179 -14.01 -37.78 -15.22
N LYS A 180 -15.07 -38.59 -15.27
CA LYS A 180 -16.06 -38.45 -16.34
C LYS A 180 -16.79 -37.12 -16.23
N VAL A 181 -17.22 -36.54 -17.36
CA VAL A 181 -17.91 -35.25 -17.40
C VAL A 181 -19.20 -35.25 -16.56
N GLU A 182 -19.91 -36.38 -16.43
CA GLU A 182 -21.10 -36.47 -15.57
C GLU A 182 -20.77 -36.28 -14.08
N ALA A 183 -19.52 -36.54 -13.68
CA ALA A 183 -19.01 -36.29 -12.34
C ALA A 183 -18.35 -34.90 -12.19
N ALA A 184 -18.07 -34.20 -13.29
CA ALA A 184 -17.40 -32.90 -13.28
C ALA A 184 -18.22 -31.83 -12.55
N GLY A 185 -19.55 -31.85 -12.69
CA GLY A 185 -20.42 -30.88 -12.03
C GLY A 185 -20.26 -30.92 -10.50
N ARG A 186 -20.43 -32.10 -9.89
CA ARG A 186 -20.24 -32.29 -8.44
C ARG A 186 -18.85 -31.87 -7.97
N TYR A 187 -17.82 -32.12 -8.77
CA TYR A 187 -16.46 -31.73 -8.43
C TYR A 187 -16.29 -30.20 -8.42
N LEU A 188 -16.81 -29.51 -9.43
CA LEU A 188 -16.75 -28.04 -9.51
C LEU A 188 -17.57 -27.38 -8.39
N ASP A 189 -18.75 -27.91 -8.05
CA ASP A 189 -19.55 -27.42 -6.93
C ASP A 189 -18.81 -27.56 -5.58
N GLN A 190 -18.04 -28.64 -5.38
CA GLN A 190 -17.20 -28.81 -4.20
C GLN A 190 -16.07 -27.77 -4.12
N LEU A 191 -15.52 -27.36 -5.26
CA LEU A 191 -14.52 -26.30 -5.31
C LEU A 191 -15.14 -24.91 -5.12
N ALA A 192 -16.33 -24.69 -5.67
CA ALA A 192 -17.13 -23.48 -5.43
C ALA A 192 -17.36 -23.27 -3.93
N ALA A 193 -17.80 -24.32 -3.23
CA ALA A 193 -18.00 -24.30 -1.78
C ALA A 193 -16.71 -24.02 -0.96
N LYS A 194 -15.53 -24.26 -1.56
CA LYS A 194 -14.22 -23.96 -0.97
C LYS A 194 -13.69 -22.57 -1.34
N GLY A 195 -14.42 -21.79 -2.13
CA GLY A 195 -14.03 -20.43 -2.53
C GLY A 195 -12.91 -20.43 -3.55
N TYR A 196 -13.16 -21.02 -4.73
CA TYR A 196 -12.24 -20.98 -5.86
C TYR A 196 -12.59 -19.89 -6.88
N MET A 197 -11.57 -19.40 -7.57
CA MET A 197 -11.67 -18.55 -8.75
C MET A 197 -11.08 -19.28 -9.96
N MET A 198 -11.46 -18.84 -11.15
CA MET A 198 -11.14 -19.46 -12.43
C MET A 198 -10.48 -18.46 -13.35
N GLN A 199 -9.44 -18.90 -14.04
CA GLN A 199 -8.74 -18.14 -15.09
C GLN A 199 -8.50 -19.06 -16.29
N PRO A 200 -8.45 -18.55 -17.53
CA PRO A 200 -7.92 -19.33 -18.65
C PRO A 200 -6.51 -19.82 -18.34
N ALA A 201 -6.22 -21.07 -18.69
CA ALA A 201 -4.88 -21.61 -18.50
C ALA A 201 -3.93 -21.01 -19.55
N LEU A 202 -3.13 -20.03 -19.14
CA LEU A 202 -2.07 -19.47 -19.98
C LEU A 202 -0.95 -20.50 -20.20
N ASP A 203 -0.47 -20.63 -21.44
CA ASP A 203 0.73 -21.42 -21.70
C ASP A 203 1.99 -20.57 -21.49
N LEU A 204 2.56 -20.66 -20.28
CA LEU A 204 3.77 -19.93 -19.90
C LEU A 204 5.07 -20.53 -20.46
N ARG A 205 4.99 -21.56 -21.30
CA ARG A 205 6.17 -22.29 -21.84
C ARG A 205 6.63 -21.78 -23.19
N VAL A 206 6.08 -20.69 -23.73
CA VAL A 206 6.29 -20.30 -25.13
C VAL A 206 7.77 -20.39 -25.53
N ASN A 207 8.09 -21.23 -26.54
CA ASN A 207 9.43 -21.54 -27.03
C ASN A 207 10.51 -21.88 -25.98
N SER A 208 10.11 -22.41 -24.83
CA SER A 208 11.00 -22.84 -23.76
C SER A 208 10.54 -24.20 -23.23
N ARG A 209 11.50 -25.01 -22.78
CA ARG A 209 11.17 -26.31 -22.18
C ARG A 209 10.43 -26.16 -20.84
N ASN A 210 10.58 -25.02 -20.18
CA ASN A 210 10.13 -24.77 -18.81
C ASN A 210 9.27 -23.51 -18.76
N PRO A 211 8.14 -23.53 -18.02
CA PRO A 211 7.33 -22.32 -17.84
C PRO A 211 8.12 -21.28 -17.06
N TRP A 212 7.87 -20.00 -17.35
CA TRP A 212 8.47 -18.90 -16.60
C TRP A 212 7.49 -17.74 -16.41
N ASP A 213 7.69 -16.99 -15.33
CA ASP A 213 7.03 -15.71 -15.05
C ASP A 213 8.01 -14.76 -14.36
N CYS A 214 7.58 -13.52 -14.20
CA CYS A 214 8.33 -12.45 -13.58
C CYS A 214 7.63 -12.01 -12.29
N ARG A 215 8.42 -11.72 -11.25
CA ARG A 215 7.96 -10.97 -10.08
C ARG A 215 8.60 -9.60 -10.07
N ALA A 216 7.79 -8.58 -10.31
CA ALA A 216 8.16 -7.19 -10.15
C ALA A 216 7.97 -6.77 -8.69
N LEU A 217 9.01 -6.23 -8.06
CA LEU A 217 8.91 -5.65 -6.73
C LEU A 217 8.76 -4.14 -6.83
N ILE A 218 7.68 -3.61 -6.26
CA ILE A 218 7.46 -2.17 -6.11
C ILE A 218 7.29 -1.81 -4.64
N GLN A 219 7.93 -0.72 -4.22
CA GLN A 219 7.98 -0.32 -2.82
C GLN A 219 7.85 1.19 -2.71
N LYS A 220 7.23 1.67 -1.63
CA LYS A 220 7.31 3.08 -1.29
C LYS A 220 8.70 3.41 -0.79
N ASP A 221 9.26 4.49 -1.32
CA ASP A 221 10.57 5.00 -0.93
C ASP A 221 10.52 5.86 0.33
N GLY A 222 11.67 6.42 0.72
CA GLY A 222 11.79 7.36 1.83
C GLY A 222 11.07 8.70 1.63
N LEU A 223 10.44 8.93 0.48
CA LEU A 223 9.60 10.10 0.21
C LEU A 223 8.11 9.73 0.21
N GLY A 224 7.78 8.45 0.42
CA GLY A 224 6.41 7.94 0.39
C GLY A 224 5.86 7.69 -1.02
N SER A 225 6.72 7.69 -2.04
CA SER A 225 6.35 7.50 -3.44
C SER A 225 6.62 6.06 -3.90
N TRP A 226 5.75 5.51 -4.75
CA TRP A 226 5.94 4.19 -5.33
C TRP A 226 7.12 4.18 -6.31
N SER A 227 8.07 3.27 -6.06
CA SER A 227 9.30 3.14 -6.85
C SER A 227 9.57 1.68 -7.22
N PHE A 228 9.89 1.46 -8.50
CA PHE A 228 10.25 0.14 -9.01
C PHE A 228 11.59 -0.31 -8.42
N THR A 229 11.56 -1.38 -7.65
CA THR A 229 12.73 -1.85 -6.92
C THR A 229 13.59 -2.77 -7.77
N GLY A 230 12.95 -3.70 -8.49
CA GLY A 230 13.59 -4.57 -9.46
C GLY A 230 12.70 -5.73 -9.89
N LEU A 231 13.23 -6.55 -10.80
CA LEU A 231 12.56 -7.68 -11.43
C LEU A 231 13.35 -8.97 -11.19
N VAL A 232 12.65 -10.03 -10.82
CA VAL A 232 13.20 -11.40 -10.87
C VAL A 232 12.34 -12.28 -11.77
N VAL A 233 12.96 -13.30 -12.35
CA VAL A 233 12.28 -14.29 -13.18
C VAL A 233 12.29 -15.63 -12.46
N HIS A 234 11.13 -16.26 -12.35
CA HIS A 234 10.98 -17.60 -11.82
C HIS A 234 10.84 -18.59 -12.98
N VAL A 235 11.77 -19.54 -13.09
CA VAL A 235 11.74 -20.60 -14.10
C VAL A 235 11.35 -21.91 -13.40
N GLY A 236 10.19 -22.45 -13.75
CA GLY A 236 9.65 -23.68 -13.19
C GLY A 236 10.32 -24.95 -13.72
N GLN A 237 9.95 -26.11 -13.16
CA GLN A 237 10.33 -27.42 -13.70
C GLN A 237 9.27 -27.93 -14.68
N THR A 238 9.68 -28.68 -15.72
CA THR A 238 8.82 -29.14 -16.83
C THR A 238 7.54 -29.89 -16.39
N SER A 239 7.52 -30.47 -15.18
CA SER A 239 6.43 -31.30 -14.64
C SER A 239 5.50 -30.61 -13.64
N ARG A 240 5.65 -29.30 -13.36
CA ARG A 240 4.85 -28.59 -12.34
C ARG A 240 3.98 -27.48 -12.95
N LEU A 241 2.84 -27.25 -12.30
CA LEU A 241 1.85 -26.24 -12.69
C LEU A 241 2.23 -24.83 -12.23
N THR A 242 3.10 -24.73 -11.22
CA THR A 242 3.61 -23.46 -10.69
C THR A 242 5.11 -23.38 -10.90
N THR A 243 5.59 -22.18 -11.16
CA THR A 243 7.02 -21.80 -11.25
C THR A 243 7.63 -21.50 -9.89
N HIS A 244 6.83 -21.59 -8.81
CA HIS A 244 7.17 -21.09 -7.50
C HIS A 244 8.50 -21.71 -6.99
N PRO A 245 9.45 -20.91 -6.47
CA PRO A 245 10.76 -21.43 -6.05
C PRO A 245 10.71 -22.50 -4.96
N GLU A 246 9.70 -22.46 -4.06
CA GLU A 246 9.47 -23.51 -3.06
C GLU A 246 9.15 -24.89 -3.69
N HIS A 247 8.87 -24.93 -4.99
CA HIS A 247 8.58 -26.12 -5.78
C HIS A 247 9.73 -26.53 -6.73
N GLY A 248 10.94 -26.01 -6.50
CA GLY A 248 12.16 -26.41 -7.22
C GLY A 248 12.47 -25.60 -8.47
N GLY A 249 11.82 -24.43 -8.65
CA GLY A 249 12.14 -23.46 -9.70
C GLY A 249 13.40 -22.65 -9.40
N GLN A 250 14.08 -22.19 -10.44
CA GLN A 250 15.24 -21.30 -10.32
C GLN A 250 14.79 -19.84 -10.36
N THR A 251 15.38 -18.99 -9.52
CA THR A 251 15.19 -17.54 -9.58
C THR A 251 16.39 -16.90 -10.28
N LEU A 252 16.12 -16.11 -11.31
CA LEU A 252 17.11 -15.43 -12.14
C LEU A 252 16.92 -13.91 -12.05
N GLU A 253 18.01 -13.17 -12.31
CA GLU A 253 17.96 -11.72 -12.43
C GLU A 253 17.17 -11.34 -13.70
N GLY A 254 16.16 -10.47 -13.53
CA GLY A 254 15.14 -10.24 -14.54
C GLY A 254 15.65 -9.54 -15.80
N TYR A 255 16.44 -8.47 -15.66
CA TYR A 255 16.92 -7.70 -16.82
C TYR A 255 17.83 -8.54 -17.72
N SER A 256 18.83 -9.22 -17.14
CA SER A 256 19.73 -10.11 -17.87
C SER A 256 18.98 -11.25 -18.56
N PHE A 257 17.90 -11.76 -17.95
CA PHE A 257 17.06 -12.77 -18.57
C PHE A 257 16.34 -12.20 -19.80
N LEU A 258 15.73 -11.02 -19.67
CA LEU A 258 15.06 -10.34 -20.79
C LEU A 258 16.03 -10.04 -21.93
N VAL A 259 17.25 -9.56 -21.65
CA VAL A 259 18.29 -9.27 -22.67
C VAL A 259 18.62 -10.53 -23.48
N LYS A 260 18.83 -11.66 -22.80
CA LYS A 260 19.12 -12.95 -23.47
C LYS A 260 17.98 -13.44 -24.35
N ARG A 261 16.74 -13.08 -24.02
CA ARG A 261 15.55 -13.59 -24.70
C ARG A 261 15.06 -12.69 -25.83
N PHE A 262 15.02 -11.38 -25.61
CA PHE A 262 14.42 -10.41 -26.52
C PHE A 262 15.44 -9.43 -27.15
N GLY A 263 16.70 -9.49 -26.74
CA GLY A 263 17.71 -8.51 -27.11
C GLY A 263 17.69 -7.28 -26.20
N GLU A 264 18.76 -6.49 -26.25
CA GLU A 264 19.01 -5.42 -25.28
C GLU A 264 17.98 -4.27 -25.35
N GLU A 265 17.67 -3.78 -26.55
CA GLU A 265 16.72 -2.68 -26.71
C GLU A 265 15.32 -3.05 -26.22
N GLU A 266 14.85 -4.25 -26.58
CA GLU A 266 13.51 -4.70 -26.22
C GLU A 266 13.41 -5.06 -24.74
N ALA A 267 14.47 -5.66 -24.18
CA ALA A 267 14.56 -5.91 -22.75
C ALA A 267 14.45 -4.62 -21.93
N LYS A 268 15.10 -3.53 -22.37
CA LYS A 268 14.98 -2.22 -21.74
C LYS A 268 13.55 -1.71 -21.76
N ARG A 269 12.89 -1.74 -22.91
CA ARG A 269 11.48 -1.29 -23.03
C ARG A 269 10.55 -2.12 -22.14
N LEU A 270 10.67 -3.45 -22.17
CA LEU A 270 9.88 -4.34 -21.34
C LEU A 270 10.11 -4.09 -19.84
N TYR A 271 11.36 -3.88 -19.44
CA TYR A 271 11.70 -3.61 -18.03
C TYR A 271 11.09 -2.29 -17.55
N GLU A 272 11.12 -1.24 -18.37
CA GLU A 272 10.47 0.05 -18.10
C GLU A 272 8.93 -0.10 -18.04
N GLN A 273 8.33 -0.79 -19.02
CA GLN A 273 6.89 -1.05 -19.05
C GLN A 273 6.40 -1.85 -17.84
N VAL A 274 7.16 -2.86 -17.39
CA VAL A 274 6.87 -3.63 -16.19
C VAL A 274 6.91 -2.74 -14.94
N GLY A 275 7.91 -1.86 -14.84
CA GLY A 275 8.00 -0.88 -13.76
C GLY A 275 6.80 0.05 -13.71
N ASP A 276 6.42 0.62 -14.86
CA ASP A 276 5.29 1.55 -14.99
C ASP A 276 3.93 0.89 -14.73
N LEU A 277 3.73 -0.33 -15.25
CA LEU A 277 2.53 -1.12 -14.96
C LEU A 277 2.44 -1.43 -13.47
N SER A 278 3.54 -1.85 -12.85
CA SER A 278 3.59 -2.15 -11.41
C SER A 278 3.27 -0.93 -10.54
N ARG A 279 3.71 0.27 -10.97
CA ARG A 279 3.38 1.54 -10.30
C ARG A 279 1.90 1.85 -10.38
N ARG A 280 1.30 1.77 -11.57
CA ARG A 280 -0.14 1.97 -11.76
C ARG A 280 -0.97 0.97 -10.96
N VAL A 281 -0.55 -0.30 -10.90
CA VAL A 281 -1.15 -1.35 -10.06
C VAL A 281 -1.17 -0.93 -8.59
N ALA A 282 -0.04 -0.44 -8.06
CA ALA A 282 0.06 -0.03 -6.67
C ALA A 282 -0.84 1.17 -6.36
N GLU A 283 -0.80 2.21 -7.19
CA GLU A 283 -1.62 3.43 -7.06
C GLU A 283 -3.12 3.12 -7.13
N GLN A 284 -3.53 2.26 -8.06
CA GLN A 284 -4.92 1.85 -8.21
C GLN A 284 -5.44 1.09 -6.98
N LEU A 285 -4.64 0.18 -6.41
CA LEU A 285 -5.04 -0.56 -5.21
C LEU A 285 -5.17 0.38 -4.00
N GLU A 286 -4.27 1.35 -3.84
CA GLU A 286 -4.41 2.36 -2.78
C GLU A 286 -5.67 3.20 -2.94
N LEU A 287 -5.97 3.62 -4.17
CA LEU A 287 -7.18 4.35 -4.51
C LEU A 287 -8.44 3.53 -4.19
N TYR A 288 -8.47 2.28 -4.65
CA TYR A 288 -9.62 1.39 -4.48
C TYR A 288 -9.90 1.06 -3.01
N TYR A 289 -8.86 0.71 -2.25
CA TYR A 289 -9.02 0.35 -0.84
C TYR A 289 -9.09 1.57 0.09
N ASN A 290 -8.68 2.74 -0.38
CA ASN A 290 -8.45 3.92 0.45
C ASN A 290 -7.56 3.60 1.67
N ARG A 291 -6.44 2.92 1.39
CA ARG A 291 -5.46 2.40 2.35
C ARG A 291 -4.06 2.68 1.86
N SER A 292 -3.07 2.61 2.76
CA SER A 292 -1.67 2.79 2.40
C SER A 292 -0.92 1.47 2.48
N PHE A 293 -0.31 1.07 1.38
CA PHE A 293 0.58 -0.09 1.32
C PHE A 293 2.04 0.37 1.34
N ALA A 294 2.94 -0.51 1.74
CA ALA A 294 4.38 -0.23 1.77
C ALA A 294 5.10 -0.86 0.57
N GLU A 295 4.64 -2.02 0.14
CA GLU A 295 5.27 -2.83 -0.88
C GLU A 295 4.29 -3.81 -1.50
N LEU A 296 4.51 -4.11 -2.78
CA LEU A 296 3.77 -5.11 -3.53
C LEU A 296 4.74 -5.91 -4.42
N GLY A 297 4.51 -7.22 -4.50
CA GLY A 297 5.03 -8.07 -5.57
C GLY A 297 3.95 -8.26 -6.62
N VAL A 298 4.25 -7.90 -7.86
CA VAL A 298 3.36 -8.05 -9.02
C VAL A 298 3.89 -9.21 -9.86
N ASP A 299 3.15 -10.31 -9.88
CA ASP A 299 3.48 -11.50 -10.64
C ASP A 299 2.91 -11.36 -12.05
N LEU A 300 3.78 -11.49 -13.06
CA LEU A 300 3.51 -11.12 -14.46
C LEU A 300 3.97 -12.23 -15.40
N ALA A 301 3.20 -12.48 -16.46
CA ALA A 301 3.67 -13.19 -17.64
C ALA A 301 3.95 -12.19 -18.77
N ILE A 302 4.93 -12.51 -19.62
CA ILE A 302 5.28 -11.73 -20.81
C ILE A 302 5.11 -12.66 -22.02
N GLY A 303 4.22 -12.28 -22.94
CA GLY A 303 4.01 -13.00 -24.20
C GLY A 303 5.15 -12.77 -25.21
N GLU A 304 5.23 -13.61 -26.25
CA GLU A 304 6.18 -13.42 -27.37
C GLU A 304 5.86 -12.18 -28.21
N ASP A 305 4.60 -11.75 -28.18
CA ASP A 305 4.10 -10.49 -28.72
C ASP A 305 4.38 -9.30 -27.79
N ARG A 306 5.10 -9.53 -26.68
CA ARG A 306 5.45 -8.56 -25.62
C ARG A 306 4.26 -8.07 -24.81
N SER A 307 3.10 -8.70 -24.96
CA SER A 307 1.95 -8.42 -24.11
C SER A 307 2.25 -8.79 -22.66
N LEU A 308 1.92 -7.89 -21.73
CA LEU A 308 2.08 -8.10 -20.30
C LEU A 308 0.76 -8.57 -19.68
N TYR A 309 0.82 -9.65 -18.90
CA TYR A 309 -0.33 -10.23 -18.22
C TYR A 309 -0.08 -10.30 -16.70
N ILE A 310 -0.92 -9.63 -15.92
CA ILE A 310 -0.89 -9.70 -14.46
C ILE A 310 -1.52 -11.01 -14.00
N LEU A 311 -0.73 -11.83 -13.33
CA LEU A 311 -1.13 -13.13 -12.79
C LEU A 311 -1.64 -13.03 -11.36
N GLU A 312 -0.96 -12.24 -10.52
CA GLU A 312 -1.24 -12.07 -9.10
C GLU A 312 -0.57 -10.81 -8.53
N VAL A 313 -1.11 -10.25 -7.44
CA VAL A 313 -0.46 -9.16 -6.68
C VAL A 313 -0.44 -9.51 -5.20
N ASN A 314 0.73 -9.39 -4.58
CA ASN A 314 1.03 -9.82 -3.21
C ASN A 314 1.57 -8.66 -2.37
N HIS A 315 1.07 -8.45 -1.16
CA HIS A 315 1.54 -7.37 -0.24
C HIS A 315 2.71 -7.77 0.68
N LYS A 316 3.10 -9.05 0.65
CA LYS A 316 4.27 -9.59 1.35
C LYS A 316 5.06 -10.43 0.34
N PRO A 317 5.88 -9.82 -0.50
CA PRO A 317 6.45 -10.46 -1.69
C PRO A 317 7.51 -11.53 -1.40
N GLY A 318 7.86 -11.77 -0.13
CA GLY A 318 8.88 -12.74 0.28
C GLY A 318 10.29 -12.32 -0.13
N LYS A 319 10.96 -11.51 0.70
CA LYS A 319 12.30 -10.95 0.42
C LYS A 319 13.36 -11.94 -0.02
N PRO A 320 13.44 -13.17 0.53
CA PRO A 320 14.43 -14.15 0.06
C PRO A 320 14.34 -14.48 -1.43
N PHE A 321 13.17 -14.35 -2.06
CA PHE A 321 12.99 -14.58 -3.50
C PHE A 321 13.58 -13.48 -4.37
N MET A 322 13.98 -12.35 -3.79
CA MET A 322 14.73 -11.30 -4.51
C MET A 322 16.23 -11.60 -4.57
N ARG A 323 16.71 -12.59 -3.82
CA ARG A 323 18.13 -12.96 -3.80
C ARG A 323 18.44 -13.90 -4.97
N THR A 324 19.27 -13.41 -5.88
CA THR A 324 19.87 -14.24 -6.93
C THR A 324 21.36 -14.40 -6.67
N GLU A 325 22.02 -15.36 -7.34
CA GLU A 325 23.48 -15.52 -7.24
C GLU A 325 24.25 -14.27 -7.68
N ARG A 326 23.65 -13.46 -8.56
CA ARG A 326 24.30 -12.32 -9.22
C ARG A 326 23.89 -10.97 -8.64
N ASP A 327 22.86 -10.91 -7.81
CA ASP A 327 22.27 -9.66 -7.37
C ASP A 327 21.90 -9.68 -5.88
N LEU A 328 22.94 -9.58 -5.04
CA LEU A 328 22.77 -9.37 -3.61
C LEU A 328 22.24 -7.96 -3.30
N GLU A 329 22.55 -6.99 -4.15
CA GLU A 329 22.13 -5.60 -3.98
C GLU A 329 20.62 -5.43 -4.10
N LEU A 330 19.96 -6.10 -5.06
CA LEU A 330 18.50 -6.11 -5.17
C LEU A 330 17.84 -6.70 -3.92
N TYR A 331 18.41 -7.77 -3.37
CA TYR A 331 17.95 -8.34 -2.11
C TYR A 331 18.08 -7.35 -0.94
N LEU A 332 19.25 -6.72 -0.77
CA LEU A 332 19.48 -5.74 0.29
C LEU A 332 18.61 -4.50 0.11
N LYS A 333 18.46 -3.99 -1.12
CA LYS A 333 17.55 -2.91 -1.48
C LYS A 333 16.10 -3.26 -1.12
N SER A 334 15.66 -4.48 -1.44
CA SER A 334 14.31 -4.95 -1.12
C SER A 334 13.99 -4.92 0.38
N ILE A 335 15.02 -5.07 1.22
CA ILE A 335 14.92 -4.99 2.67
C ILE A 335 14.98 -3.54 3.14
N ARG A 336 15.91 -2.73 2.60
CA ARG A 336 16.18 -1.37 3.05
C ARG A 336 15.06 -0.38 2.77
N VAL A 337 14.45 -0.43 1.59
CA VAL A 337 13.46 0.56 1.14
C VAL A 337 12.23 0.67 2.09
N PRO A 338 11.63 -0.43 2.58
CA PRO A 338 10.55 -0.36 3.57
C PRO A 338 10.94 0.31 4.89
N PHE A 339 12.22 0.25 5.30
CA PHE A 339 12.68 0.96 6.50
C PHE A 339 12.86 2.45 6.23
N GLN A 340 13.23 2.84 5.02
CA GLN A 340 13.22 4.25 4.61
C GLN A 340 11.79 4.80 4.60
N TYR A 341 10.83 4.04 4.09
CA TYR A 341 9.42 4.40 4.17
C TYR A 341 8.87 4.38 5.59
N ALA A 342 9.29 3.42 6.43
CA ALA A 342 8.96 3.41 7.84
C ALA A 342 9.51 4.66 8.55
N ALA A 343 10.73 5.10 8.21
CA ALA A 343 11.29 6.34 8.70
C ALA A 343 10.50 7.54 8.19
N TYR A 344 10.13 7.58 6.91
CA TYR A 344 9.20 8.58 6.39
C TYR A 344 7.92 8.61 7.22
N LEU A 345 7.27 7.47 7.47
CA LEU A 345 6.07 7.40 8.31
C LEU A 345 6.31 7.85 9.76
N ALA A 346 7.47 7.54 10.34
CA ALA A 346 7.81 7.99 11.70
C ALA A 346 8.04 9.51 11.76
N HIS A 347 8.75 10.07 10.78
CA HIS A 347 8.94 11.52 10.64
C HIS A 347 7.65 12.23 10.27
N THR A 348 6.74 11.58 9.56
CA THR A 348 5.51 12.19 9.06
C THR A 348 4.27 11.87 9.90
N GLN A 349 4.36 10.95 10.86
CA GLN A 349 3.54 10.96 12.07
C GLN A 349 3.91 12.15 12.96
N ALA A 350 5.14 12.67 12.83
CA ALA A 350 5.49 14.07 13.10
C ALA A 350 5.24 14.95 11.85
N VAL A 351 4.06 14.81 11.26
CA VAL A 351 3.47 15.63 10.19
C VAL A 351 3.99 15.43 8.75
N VAL A 352 3.24 14.70 7.90
CA VAL A 352 3.49 14.56 6.45
C VAL A 352 3.26 15.87 5.72
N ILE A 353 4.31 16.56 5.30
CA ILE A 353 4.23 17.67 4.37
C ILE A 353 4.66 17.15 2.98
N PRO A 354 3.78 17.10 1.95
CA PRO A 354 4.16 16.64 0.60
C PRO A 354 5.16 17.61 -0.04
N ALA A 355 5.94 17.17 -1.03
CA ALA A 355 6.80 18.06 -1.82
C ALA A 355 5.98 19.10 -2.59
N ALA A 356 6.54 20.29 -2.82
CA ALA A 356 5.83 21.38 -3.47
C ALA A 356 5.46 20.99 -4.90
N PRO A 357 4.18 21.11 -5.30
CA PRO A 357 3.79 20.85 -6.67
C PRO A 357 4.58 21.75 -7.65
N PRO A 358 4.87 21.32 -8.89
CA PRO A 358 5.64 22.11 -9.85
C PRO A 358 5.05 23.49 -10.18
N TRP A 359 3.75 23.68 -9.89
CA TRP A 359 3.01 24.93 -10.05
C TRP A 359 3.03 25.84 -8.81
N SER A 360 3.74 25.47 -7.74
CA SER A 360 3.92 26.33 -6.58
C SER A 360 4.71 27.58 -6.96
N ARG A 361 4.26 28.75 -6.50
CA ARG A 361 5.04 29.99 -6.67
C ARG A 361 6.27 29.94 -5.77
N ASP A 362 7.38 30.44 -6.28
CA ASP A 362 8.51 30.82 -5.44
C ASP A 362 8.10 32.07 -4.65
N THR A 363 8.05 31.92 -3.32
CA THR A 363 7.71 32.99 -2.38
C THR A 363 8.93 33.48 -1.61
N SER A 364 10.15 33.14 -2.08
CA SER A 364 11.40 33.64 -1.52
C SER A 364 11.41 35.17 -1.53
N GLY A 365 11.54 35.77 -0.35
CA GLY A 365 11.55 37.23 -0.15
C GLY A 365 10.20 37.90 0.08
N CYS A 366 9.06 37.18 0.07
CA CYS A 366 7.78 37.75 0.51
C CYS A 366 7.74 37.92 2.04
N SER A 367 7.19 39.04 2.52
CA SER A 367 6.90 39.19 3.95
C SER A 367 5.76 38.27 4.38
N ARG A 368 5.70 37.95 5.68
CA ARG A 368 4.61 37.14 6.27
C ARG A 368 3.23 37.72 5.93
N ALA A 369 3.06 39.03 5.99
CA ALA A 369 1.79 39.69 5.71
C ALA A 369 1.37 39.53 4.24
N GLU A 370 2.29 39.71 3.31
CA GLU A 370 2.03 39.53 1.87
C GLU A 370 1.67 38.07 1.55
N LEU A 371 2.39 37.11 2.14
CA LEU A 371 2.12 35.68 1.95
C LEU A 371 0.73 35.29 2.46
N ILE A 372 0.32 35.80 3.62
CA ILE A 372 -1.03 35.58 4.17
C ILE A 372 -2.10 36.10 3.21
N GLU A 373 -1.93 37.32 2.71
CA GLU A 373 -2.92 37.92 1.80
C GLU A 373 -2.98 37.19 0.46
N GLN A 374 -1.84 36.72 -0.08
CA GLN A 374 -1.81 35.89 -1.28
C GLN A 374 -2.55 34.56 -1.11
N ILE A 375 -2.33 33.84 0.01
CA ILE A 375 -3.02 32.59 0.31
C ILE A 375 -4.54 32.81 0.42
N ILE A 376 -4.95 33.87 1.09
CA ILE A 376 -6.36 34.22 1.24
C ILE A 376 -6.96 34.58 -0.12
N GLN A 377 -6.27 35.38 -0.94
CA GLN A 377 -6.72 35.76 -2.27
C GLN A 377 -6.86 34.54 -3.19
N ASP A 378 -5.89 33.63 -3.18
CA ASP A 378 -5.97 32.37 -3.91
C ASP A 378 -7.18 31.54 -3.46
N GLY A 379 -7.44 31.47 -2.14
CA GLY A 379 -8.61 30.78 -1.62
C GLY A 379 -9.93 31.41 -2.05
N MET A 380 -10.01 32.75 -2.08
CA MET A 380 -11.19 33.48 -2.54
C MET A 380 -11.46 33.28 -4.04
N ALA A 381 -10.43 33.02 -4.86
CA ALA A 381 -10.62 32.71 -6.27
C ALA A 381 -11.43 31.41 -6.53
N PHE A 382 -11.49 30.51 -5.54
CA PHE A 382 -12.27 29.27 -5.59
C PHE A 382 -13.60 29.37 -4.85
N TYR A 383 -14.09 30.58 -4.58
CA TYR A 383 -15.38 30.77 -3.91
C TYR A 383 -16.50 30.01 -4.64
N ARG A 384 -17.34 29.29 -3.88
CA ARG A 384 -18.38 28.36 -4.35
C ARG A 384 -17.93 27.10 -5.09
N THR A 385 -16.63 26.80 -5.18
CA THR A 385 -16.19 25.49 -5.68
C THR A 385 -16.86 24.37 -4.86
N PRO A 386 -17.47 23.35 -5.49
CA PRO A 386 -18.27 22.35 -4.80
C PRO A 386 -17.51 21.58 -3.71
N TYR A 387 -18.24 21.18 -2.66
CA TYR A 387 -17.69 20.32 -1.62
C TYR A 387 -17.82 18.84 -1.99
N ARG A 388 -16.74 18.07 -1.81
CA ARG A 388 -16.74 16.61 -1.91
C ARG A 388 -15.92 16.02 -0.77
N PHE A 389 -16.53 15.20 0.07
CA PHE A 389 -15.82 14.55 1.17
C PHE A 389 -14.70 13.66 0.64
N GLY A 390 -13.47 13.81 1.15
CA GLY A 390 -12.33 13.03 0.69
C GLY A 390 -11.85 13.39 -0.72
N ALA A 391 -12.10 14.62 -1.18
CA ALA A 391 -11.70 15.07 -2.51
C ALA A 391 -10.22 14.75 -2.83
N VAL A 392 -9.94 14.36 -4.07
CA VAL A 392 -8.58 14.02 -4.52
C VAL A 392 -7.66 15.23 -4.25
N PRO A 393 -6.46 15.04 -3.66
CA PRO A 393 -5.50 16.13 -3.48
C PRO A 393 -5.24 16.83 -4.82
N TRP A 394 -5.04 18.16 -4.77
CA TRP A 394 -4.70 18.99 -5.93
C TRP A 394 -5.78 19.15 -7.02
N SER A 395 -6.87 18.39 -6.97
CA SER A 395 -8.02 18.60 -7.86
C SER A 395 -8.78 19.87 -7.48
N ILE A 396 -9.16 20.65 -8.49
CA ILE A 396 -9.92 21.91 -8.34
C ILE A 396 -11.40 21.77 -8.69
N ASP A 397 -11.85 20.59 -9.15
CA ASP A 397 -13.24 20.33 -9.53
C ASP A 397 -14.18 20.31 -8.32
N ALA A 398 -13.64 19.89 -7.17
CA ALA A 398 -14.31 19.91 -5.88
C ALA A 398 -13.28 19.80 -4.76
N PHE A 399 -13.57 20.37 -3.60
CA PHE A 399 -12.69 20.31 -2.43
C PHE A 399 -13.36 19.65 -1.22
N ASP A 400 -12.57 19.01 -0.35
CA ASP A 400 -12.90 18.91 1.07
C ASP A 400 -12.18 20.01 1.86
N CYS A 401 -12.52 20.16 3.14
CA CYS A 401 -11.95 21.22 3.98
C CYS A 401 -10.42 21.21 4.02
N SER A 402 -9.80 20.02 4.05
CA SER A 402 -8.37 19.84 4.19
C SER A 402 -7.62 19.82 2.86
N SER A 403 -8.22 19.27 1.80
CA SER A 403 -7.65 19.36 0.44
C SER A 403 -7.67 20.79 -0.08
N PHE A 404 -8.67 21.59 0.29
CA PHE A 404 -8.73 23.02 0.00
C PHE A 404 -7.57 23.78 0.66
N MET A 405 -7.38 23.61 1.98
CA MET A 405 -6.25 24.24 2.69
C MET A 405 -4.92 23.78 2.10
N GLN A 406 -4.78 22.47 1.84
CA GLN A 406 -3.59 21.91 1.23
C GLN A 406 -3.26 22.54 -0.12
N PHE A 407 -4.26 22.76 -0.97
CA PHE A 407 -4.09 23.37 -2.28
C PHE A 407 -3.64 24.84 -2.21
N ILE A 408 -4.35 25.68 -1.44
CA ILE A 408 -4.10 27.13 -1.42
C ILE A 408 -2.78 27.48 -0.73
N PHE A 409 -2.36 26.69 0.27
CA PHE A 409 -1.05 26.86 0.89
C PHE A 409 0.06 26.41 -0.06
N ALA A 410 -0.09 25.25 -0.73
CA ALA A 410 0.94 24.72 -1.61
C ALA A 410 1.20 25.62 -2.82
N ARG A 411 0.18 26.34 -3.30
CA ARG A 411 0.32 27.36 -4.36
C ARG A 411 1.29 28.47 -3.99
N ASN A 412 1.49 28.70 -2.70
CA ASN A 412 2.34 29.73 -2.14
C ASN A 412 3.59 29.14 -1.45
N GLY A 413 3.99 27.94 -1.85
CA GLY A 413 5.21 27.28 -1.36
C GLY A 413 5.09 26.67 0.04
N LEU A 414 3.93 26.77 0.70
CA LEU A 414 3.69 26.22 2.03
C LEU A 414 2.93 24.91 1.94
N LEU A 415 3.48 23.85 2.51
CA LEU A 415 2.96 22.53 2.25
C LEU A 415 2.22 22.04 3.50
N LEU A 416 0.96 21.64 3.30
CA LEU A 416 0.12 21.10 4.36
C LEU A 416 -0.18 19.61 4.13
N PRO A 417 -0.24 18.82 5.21
CA PRO A 417 -0.70 17.44 5.17
C PRO A 417 -2.10 17.28 4.61
N ARG A 418 -2.42 16.08 4.15
CA ARG A 418 -3.70 15.80 3.49
C ARG A 418 -4.91 15.99 4.39
N THR A 419 -4.81 15.67 5.68
CA THR A 419 -5.99 15.63 6.57
C THR A 419 -6.00 16.79 7.57
N SER A 420 -7.20 17.28 7.92
CA SER A 420 -7.38 18.33 8.94
C SER A 420 -6.80 17.93 10.31
N ARG A 421 -6.80 16.63 10.63
CA ARG A 421 -6.13 16.10 11.84
C ARG A 421 -4.63 16.35 11.78
N GLN A 422 -3.96 15.94 10.70
CA GLN A 422 -2.52 16.15 10.53
C GLN A 422 -2.16 17.63 10.46
N GLN A 423 -2.94 18.44 9.73
CA GLN A 423 -2.74 19.90 9.67
C GLN A 423 -2.80 20.55 11.05
N SER A 424 -3.62 20.02 11.97
CA SER A 424 -3.73 20.54 13.34
C SER A 424 -2.50 20.31 14.22
N LEU A 425 -1.54 19.51 13.74
CA LEU A 425 -0.27 19.24 14.42
C LEU A 425 0.82 20.22 13.98
N LEU A 426 0.61 21.00 12.90
CA LEU A 426 1.58 21.98 12.40
C LEU A 426 1.59 23.26 13.21
N GLY A 427 2.73 23.96 13.17
CA GLY A 427 2.89 25.28 13.77
C GLY A 427 2.79 25.27 15.29
N TYR A 428 2.27 26.35 15.88
CA TYR A 428 2.05 26.46 17.33
C TYR A 428 0.61 26.83 17.69
N ASP A 429 0.19 26.49 18.91
CA ASP A 429 -1.17 26.76 19.39
C ASP A 429 -1.41 28.26 19.59
N VAL A 430 -2.55 28.73 19.11
CA VAL A 430 -3.00 30.12 19.27
C VAL A 430 -4.27 30.13 20.10
N ALA A 431 -4.25 30.86 21.21
CA ALA A 431 -5.44 31.12 22.00
C ALA A 431 -6.46 31.91 21.17
N ARG A 432 -7.76 31.60 21.31
CA ARG A 432 -8.84 32.22 20.50
C ARG A 432 -8.82 33.75 20.48
N LYS A 433 -8.44 34.39 21.60
CA LYS A 433 -8.31 35.86 21.73
C LYS A 433 -7.11 36.47 20.98
N ASN A 434 -6.13 35.64 20.61
CA ASN A 434 -4.88 36.04 19.95
C ASN A 434 -4.86 35.61 18.47
N LEU A 435 -6.01 35.20 17.92
CA LEU A 435 -6.11 34.82 16.52
C LEU A 435 -5.77 35.99 15.60
N GLN A 436 -4.90 35.73 14.65
CA GLN A 436 -4.48 36.66 13.61
C GLN A 436 -4.86 36.12 12.24
N ARG A 437 -5.02 37.01 11.26
CA ARG A 437 -5.25 36.62 9.86
C ARG A 437 -4.20 35.59 9.43
N GLY A 438 -4.64 34.57 8.71
CA GLY A 438 -3.79 33.45 8.28
C GLY A 438 -3.69 32.28 9.27
N ASP A 439 -4.14 32.43 10.52
CA ASP A 439 -4.19 31.30 11.46
C ASP A 439 -5.20 30.23 10.99
N LEU A 440 -4.84 28.96 11.11
CA LEU A 440 -5.73 27.84 10.82
C LEU A 440 -6.63 27.56 12.03
N LEU A 441 -7.93 27.41 11.77
CA LEU A 441 -8.96 27.10 12.76
C LEU A 441 -9.43 25.67 12.61
N PHE A 442 -9.44 24.92 13.71
CA PHE A 442 -9.85 23.51 13.73
C PHE A 442 -11.13 23.31 14.51
N PHE A 443 -12.03 22.51 13.95
CA PHE A 443 -13.35 22.27 14.50
C PHE A 443 -13.66 20.78 14.57
N SER A 444 -14.60 20.44 15.45
CA SER A 444 -15.26 19.14 15.43
C SER A 444 -16.40 19.13 14.41
N VAL A 445 -17.00 17.97 14.22
CA VAL A 445 -18.25 17.79 13.45
C VAL A 445 -19.19 16.92 14.28
N HIS A 446 -20.49 16.97 14.00
CA HIS A 446 -21.51 16.26 14.80
C HIS A 446 -21.18 14.78 15.03
N SER A 447 -20.68 14.07 14.02
CA SER A 447 -20.30 12.65 14.13
C SER A 447 -19.06 12.39 15.01
N ARG A 448 -18.34 13.43 15.45
CA ARG A 448 -17.06 13.33 16.16
C ARG A 448 -17.02 14.04 17.50
N THR A 449 -18.12 14.65 17.95
CA THR A 449 -18.17 15.37 19.24
C THR A 449 -17.86 14.47 20.44
N HIS A 450 -18.16 13.18 20.35
CA HIS A 450 -17.87 12.16 21.37
C HIS A 450 -16.40 11.67 21.36
N LYS A 451 -15.62 11.97 20.31
CA LYS A 451 -14.22 11.55 20.20
C LYS A 451 -13.32 12.45 21.07
N LYS A 452 -12.13 11.96 21.43
CA LYS A 452 -11.15 12.66 22.26
C LYS A 452 -9.84 12.89 21.50
N GLY A 453 -9.07 13.89 21.93
CA GLY A 453 -7.77 14.22 21.34
C GLY A 453 -7.88 14.55 19.85
N LEU A 454 -6.90 14.08 19.07
CA LEU A 454 -6.79 14.32 17.63
C LEU A 454 -8.03 13.86 16.84
N GLU A 455 -8.66 12.75 17.25
CA GLU A 455 -9.83 12.19 16.57
C GLU A 455 -11.09 13.07 16.63
N ARG A 456 -11.13 14.02 17.56
CA ARG A 456 -12.22 15.00 17.68
C ARG A 456 -12.22 16.01 16.53
N ILE A 457 -11.08 16.21 15.87
CA ILE A 457 -10.92 17.15 14.75
C ILE A 457 -11.52 16.55 13.48
N GLY A 458 -12.47 17.27 12.91
CA GLY A 458 -13.20 16.87 11.70
C GLY A 458 -13.18 17.91 10.59
N HIS A 459 -12.79 19.16 10.87
CA HIS A 459 -12.87 20.27 9.92
C HIS A 459 -11.77 21.32 10.15
N VAL A 460 -11.40 22.04 9.10
CA VAL A 460 -10.37 23.10 9.10
C VAL A 460 -10.78 24.28 8.22
N GLY A 461 -10.32 25.48 8.56
CA GLY A 461 -10.41 26.68 7.73
C GLY A 461 -9.32 27.70 8.08
N ILE A 462 -9.18 28.76 7.29
CA ILE A 462 -8.20 29.83 7.51
C ILE A 462 -8.89 31.10 8.01
N TYR A 463 -8.35 31.72 9.06
CA TYR A 463 -8.93 32.90 9.68
C TYR A 463 -8.69 34.15 8.83
N LEU A 464 -9.76 34.91 8.59
CA LEU A 464 -9.76 36.16 7.83
C LEU A 464 -9.75 37.38 8.77
N GLY A 465 -9.63 37.23 10.08
CA GLY A 465 -9.79 38.36 10.99
C GLY A 465 -11.24 38.86 11.09
N GLY A 466 -11.49 39.73 12.07
CA GLY A 466 -12.83 40.29 12.30
C GLY A 466 -13.87 39.22 12.61
N GLY A 467 -13.48 38.07 13.15
CA GLY A 467 -14.37 36.96 13.48
C GLY A 467 -14.73 36.04 12.32
N ARG A 468 -14.16 36.22 11.12
CA ARG A 468 -14.52 35.44 9.92
C ARG A 468 -13.47 34.42 9.53
N PHE A 469 -13.86 33.33 8.89
CA PHE A 469 -12.93 32.34 8.35
C PHE A 469 -13.41 31.76 7.01
N LEU A 470 -12.44 31.39 6.17
CA LEU A 470 -12.66 30.80 4.85
C LEU A 470 -12.44 29.28 4.93
N HIS A 471 -13.36 28.49 4.37
CA HIS A 471 -13.29 27.03 4.39
C HIS A 471 -14.15 26.39 3.29
N SER A 472 -13.92 25.10 3.01
CA SER A 472 -14.80 24.30 2.14
C SER A 472 -15.69 23.36 2.96
N CYS A 473 -17.01 23.44 2.79
CA CYS A 473 -17.97 22.60 3.53
C CYS A 473 -19.20 22.23 2.70
N LYS A 474 -19.97 21.23 3.18
CA LYS A 474 -21.21 20.76 2.53
C LYS A 474 -22.22 21.88 2.28
N ALA A 475 -22.27 22.87 3.17
CA ALA A 475 -23.18 24.01 3.07
C ALA A 475 -22.56 25.11 2.17
N GLY A 476 -22.46 24.85 0.87
CA GLY A 476 -22.13 25.88 -0.12
C GLY A 476 -20.74 25.77 -0.76
N GLY A 477 -19.96 24.72 -0.49
CA GLY A 477 -18.62 24.58 -1.06
C GLY A 477 -17.61 25.46 -0.32
N VAL A 478 -16.72 26.13 -1.06
CA VAL A 478 -15.82 27.15 -0.51
C VAL A 478 -16.62 28.41 -0.15
N VAL A 479 -16.66 28.75 1.13
CA VAL A 479 -17.46 29.86 1.69
C VAL A 479 -16.74 30.57 2.83
N VAL A 480 -17.20 31.79 3.15
CA VAL A 480 -16.78 32.53 4.33
C VAL A 480 -17.88 32.45 5.38
N THR A 481 -17.51 32.10 6.61
CA THR A 481 -18.45 31.99 7.73
C THR A 481 -17.97 32.81 8.93
N GLU A 482 -18.92 33.32 9.71
CA GLU A 482 -18.67 33.98 10.99
C GLU A 482 -18.39 32.94 12.08
N LEU A 483 -17.37 33.17 12.90
CA LEU A 483 -17.02 32.31 14.04
C LEU A 483 -18.02 32.45 15.20
N SER A 484 -18.86 33.48 15.17
CA SER A 484 -20.00 33.66 16.06
C SER A 484 -21.21 32.80 15.67
N ASP A 485 -21.21 32.19 14.48
CA ASP A 485 -22.24 31.25 14.06
C ASP A 485 -22.41 30.15 15.14
N PRO A 486 -23.64 29.86 15.61
CA PRO A 486 -23.86 28.93 16.72
C PRO A 486 -23.28 27.53 16.48
N TYR A 487 -23.31 27.04 15.25
CA TYR A 487 -22.77 25.73 14.90
C TYR A 487 -21.23 25.73 15.02
N TRP A 488 -20.57 26.68 14.38
CA TRP A 488 -19.10 26.75 14.34
C TRP A 488 -18.50 27.17 15.68
N ASN A 489 -19.15 28.10 16.38
CA ASN A 489 -18.74 28.53 17.71
C ASN A 489 -18.71 27.36 18.70
N ARG A 490 -19.76 26.53 18.70
CA ARG A 490 -19.86 25.35 19.59
C ARG A 490 -18.83 24.27 19.26
N LEU A 491 -18.47 24.12 17.99
CA LEU A 491 -17.59 23.05 17.52
C LEU A 491 -16.12 23.46 17.43
N TYR A 492 -15.78 24.71 17.72
CA TYR A 492 -14.41 25.19 17.76
C TYR A 492 -13.56 24.37 18.74
N ILE A 493 -12.39 23.92 18.29
CA ILE A 493 -11.44 23.14 19.10
C ILE A 493 -10.21 23.99 19.43
N LYS A 494 -9.50 24.47 18.41
CA LYS A 494 -8.22 25.20 18.58
C LYS A 494 -7.83 25.98 17.33
N GLY A 495 -6.92 26.94 17.50
CA GLY A 495 -6.25 27.67 16.42
C GLY A 495 -4.76 27.30 16.35
N ARG A 496 -4.19 27.30 15.14
CA ARG A 496 -2.76 27.07 14.91
C ARG A 496 -2.19 28.13 13.98
N ARG A 497 -1.00 28.64 14.31
CA ARG A 497 -0.24 29.53 13.42
C ARG A 497 0.85 28.76 12.73
N VAL A 498 0.82 28.76 11.40
CA VAL A 498 1.69 27.92 10.56
C VAL A 498 2.57 28.72 9.60
N ILE A 499 2.51 30.05 9.66
CA ILE A 499 3.32 30.97 8.85
C ILE A 499 4.19 31.77 9.84
N GLU A 500 5.50 31.56 9.79
CA GLU A 500 6.48 32.17 10.70
C GLU A 500 6.86 33.59 10.29
N GLU A 501 7.47 34.37 11.20
CA GLU A 501 7.78 35.79 10.99
C GLU A 501 9.03 36.03 10.13
N ASP A 502 9.90 35.03 9.97
CA ASP A 502 11.09 35.10 9.12
C ASP A 502 11.11 33.91 8.15
N GLY A 503 11.29 34.20 6.86
CA GLY A 503 11.19 33.22 5.79
C GLY A 503 12.27 32.13 5.83
N CYS A 504 11.87 30.94 5.38
CA CYS A 504 12.70 29.77 5.05
C CYS A 504 13.61 29.20 6.14
N SER A 505 13.23 28.03 6.65
CA SER A 505 14.14 26.88 6.76
C SER A 505 13.38 25.56 6.72
#